data_AF-A0A3M1CWA4-F1
#
_entry.id   AF-A0A3M1CWA4-F1
#
_cell.length_a   1.000
_cell.length_b   1.000
_cell.length_c   1.000
_cell.angle_alpha   90.00
_cell.angle_beta   90.00
_cell.angle_gamma   90.00
#
_symmetry.space_group_name_H-M   'P 1'
#
loop_
_entity.id
_entity.type
_entity.pdbx_description
1 polymer ?
#
loop_
_entity_poly.entity_id
_entity_poly.type
_entity_poly.pdbx_seq_one_letter_code
_entity_poly.pdbx_strand_id
1 'polypeptide(L)'
;MRLPPFLPSSRALLVGALVCGGWFGGGCADAPTVDDDGGMVLLSPRERLIRLSVDLRGRHPSETDLQAIEDSPDLYARYLDRWLSDPAFVDRLLEIWNGRFLTETGSSFYLDPGIEGVGDAELAASVGVEPLALVRHIVEEDLPYREVVLADYTMADPLLAEVYALDRQEGEGWTVAHYTDGRPHAGILTMNTVWMRYPSMGGNANRHRANAISKMLLCDDYLARPIVLNRAAVDQLTVDPEDAIADNDTCQSCHTTLDPLAAHLFGFFEASDDQLGFVYRPENEEGWRDWAGKAPAYYGRPTANLRELAQAIADDGRFVDCAVQTAFEGLMQRPVQDEDWTSLQAHRDAFVSHDQSLRELVRSIALSPEYLAAGTTDPLDGERVVGVHTASPAQLAGIIEGITGYRWRFDGQDGLTSNALGLPVLFGGIDAQDVVERSYDPGVGAMLGLERLAWNAAWSVATHDLDVDRTDDARLLRYVTVVDTPDSAPDAFDAQIRALYLDATGLPLDDEAPEPAELIALWRQVLSVEADPVKAWAAVVSAVLRDPRVLTY
;
A
#
# COMPACT_ATOMS: atom_id res chain seq x y z
N MET A 1 -18.27 -51.51 -2.95
CA MET A 1 -16.86 -51.21 -3.32
C MET A 1 -16.42 -50.05 -2.44
N ARG A 2 -15.62 -50.34 -1.40
CA ARG A 2 -15.06 -49.37 -0.47
C ARG A 2 -13.64 -49.08 -0.92
N LEU A 3 -13.31 -47.81 -1.15
CA LEU A 3 -11.93 -47.33 -1.27
C LEU A 3 -11.47 -46.78 0.09
N PRO A 4 -10.22 -47.00 0.50
CA PRO A 4 -9.74 -46.71 1.86
C PRO A 4 -9.29 -45.24 2.03
N PRO A 5 -9.13 -44.76 3.27
CA PRO A 5 -8.57 -43.44 3.56
C PRO A 5 -7.04 -43.45 3.44
N PHE A 6 -6.47 -42.41 2.82
CA PHE A 6 -5.04 -42.16 2.84
C PHE A 6 -4.65 -41.47 4.15
N LEU A 7 -3.71 -42.08 4.88
CA LEU A 7 -3.00 -41.52 6.03
C LEU A 7 -1.92 -40.53 5.56
N PRO A 8 -1.59 -39.48 6.32
CA PRO A 8 -0.46 -38.62 6.02
C PRO A 8 0.84 -39.30 6.46
N SER A 9 1.79 -39.44 5.53
CA SER A 9 3.14 -39.90 5.86
C SER A 9 3.97 -38.73 6.37
N SER A 10 4.28 -38.74 7.67
CA SER A 10 5.34 -37.94 8.26
C SER A 10 6.67 -38.27 7.57
N ARG A 11 7.27 -37.29 6.89
CA ARG A 11 8.70 -37.26 6.60
C ARG A 11 9.23 -35.91 7.04
N ALA A 12 9.76 -35.90 8.25
CA ALA A 12 10.71 -34.89 8.69
C ALA A 12 11.90 -34.89 7.73
N LEU A 13 12.06 -33.80 6.98
CA LEU A 13 13.28 -33.50 6.26
C LEU A 13 14.21 -32.78 7.25
N LEU A 14 15.25 -33.49 7.68
CA LEU A 14 16.42 -32.88 8.30
C LEU A 14 17.01 -31.87 7.30
N VAL A 15 16.93 -30.59 7.61
CA VAL A 15 17.78 -29.57 6.99
C VAL A 15 19.14 -29.67 7.66
N GLY A 16 20.05 -30.39 7.00
CA GLY A 16 21.46 -30.41 7.36
C GLY A 16 22.13 -29.13 6.88
N ALA A 17 22.72 -28.39 7.81
CA ALA A 17 23.65 -27.31 7.54
C ALA A 17 24.78 -27.81 6.63
N LEU A 18 24.87 -27.24 5.42
CA LEU A 18 26.03 -27.38 4.55
C LEU A 18 26.73 -26.02 4.46
N VAL A 19 27.67 -25.84 5.39
CA VAL A 19 28.78 -24.91 5.22
C VAL A 19 29.67 -25.50 4.12
N CYS A 20 29.65 -24.90 2.93
CA CYS A 20 30.64 -25.14 1.89
C CYS A 20 31.42 -23.85 1.66
N GLY A 21 32.57 -23.74 2.35
CA GLY A 21 33.66 -22.90 1.89
C GLY A 21 34.36 -23.55 0.71
N GLY A 22 34.62 -22.79 -0.35
CA GLY A 22 35.33 -23.29 -1.52
C GLY A 22 35.49 -22.25 -2.63
N TRP A 23 36.45 -21.33 -2.45
CA TRP A 23 37.32 -20.74 -3.47
C TRP A 23 36.69 -20.33 -4.81
N PHE A 24 36.27 -19.07 -4.91
CA PHE A 24 36.40 -18.25 -6.11
C PHE A 24 36.91 -16.87 -5.69
N GLY A 25 37.92 -16.37 -6.41
CA GLY A 25 38.42 -15.01 -6.21
C GLY A 25 37.39 -14.02 -6.74
N GLY A 26 36.66 -13.38 -5.83
CA GLY A 26 35.73 -12.30 -6.13
C GLY A 26 36.46 -10.95 -6.20
N GLY A 27 36.18 -10.21 -7.28
CA GLY A 27 36.28 -8.76 -7.26
C GLY A 27 35.24 -8.18 -6.29
N CYS A 28 35.53 -7.00 -5.77
CA CYS A 28 34.79 -6.38 -4.67
C CYS A 28 33.31 -6.12 -5.00
N ALA A 29 32.43 -7.04 -4.62
CA ALA A 29 31.15 -6.69 -4.02
C ALA A 29 31.37 -6.69 -2.51
N ASP A 30 31.06 -5.60 -1.83
CA ASP A 30 31.22 -5.53 -0.37
C ASP A 30 30.40 -6.65 0.28
N ALA A 31 31.08 -7.52 1.03
CA ALA A 31 30.46 -8.62 1.73
C ALA A 31 29.41 -8.08 2.72
N PRO A 32 28.27 -8.78 2.91
CA PRO A 32 27.24 -8.32 3.83
C PRO A 32 27.83 -8.14 5.23
N THR A 33 27.65 -6.96 5.80
CA THR A 33 28.07 -6.63 7.15
C THR A 33 27.07 -7.22 8.14
N VAL A 34 27.53 -8.12 9.00
CA VAL A 34 26.73 -8.61 10.14
C VAL A 34 26.70 -7.51 11.19
N ASP A 35 25.51 -7.14 11.66
CA ASP A 35 25.39 -6.26 12.82
C ASP A 35 25.79 -7.05 14.08
N ASP A 36 26.76 -6.52 14.82
CA ASP A 36 27.34 -7.16 16.02
C ASP A 36 26.32 -7.27 17.18
N ASP A 37 25.18 -6.58 17.10
CA ASP A 37 24.20 -6.47 18.19
C ASP A 37 22.91 -7.30 18.03
N GLY A 38 22.78 -8.10 16.95
CA GLY A 38 21.53 -8.86 16.73
C GLY A 38 21.56 -10.00 15.71
N GLY A 39 22.71 -10.30 15.09
CA GLY A 39 22.78 -11.40 14.10
C GLY A 39 22.07 -11.11 12.78
N MET A 40 21.65 -9.87 12.54
CA MET A 40 21.09 -9.42 11.26
C MET A 40 22.16 -9.33 10.19
N VAL A 41 21.79 -9.74 8.98
CA VAL A 41 22.60 -9.60 7.77
C VAL A 41 22.06 -8.41 7.01
N LEU A 42 22.83 -7.32 6.93
CA LEU A 42 22.36 -6.10 6.27
C LEU A 42 22.47 -6.19 4.74
N LEU A 43 21.55 -5.52 4.04
CA LEU A 43 21.63 -5.27 2.60
C LEU A 43 22.93 -4.52 2.25
N SER A 44 23.40 -4.61 1.00
CA SER A 44 24.48 -3.74 0.52
C SER A 44 24.05 -2.26 0.51
N PRO A 45 24.97 -1.28 0.53
CA PRO A 45 24.61 0.14 0.44
C PRO A 45 23.73 0.48 -0.77
N ARG A 46 24.00 -0.16 -1.93
CA ARG A 46 23.20 -0.03 -3.16
C ARG A 46 21.77 -0.54 -2.95
N GLU A 47 21.61 -1.75 -2.46
CA GLU A 47 20.28 -2.35 -2.22
C GLU A 47 19.48 -1.58 -1.15
N ARG A 48 20.12 -1.14 -0.06
CA ARG A 48 19.47 -0.27 0.95
C ARG A 48 18.89 0.98 0.32
N LEU A 49 19.63 1.60 -0.61
CA LEU A 49 19.20 2.82 -1.26
C LEU A 49 18.09 2.57 -2.31
N ILE A 50 18.13 1.43 -3.00
CA ILE A 50 17.04 0.98 -3.88
C ILE A 50 15.77 0.81 -3.05
N ARG A 51 15.82 0.02 -1.96
CA ARG A 51 14.68 -0.19 -1.05
C ARG A 51 14.09 1.11 -0.56
N LEU A 52 14.94 1.98 0.00
CA LEU A 52 14.52 3.28 0.50
C LEU A 52 13.82 4.12 -0.59
N SER A 53 14.36 4.13 -1.81
CA SER A 53 13.76 4.90 -2.90
C SER A 53 12.44 4.34 -3.39
N VAL A 54 12.32 3.02 -3.48
CA VAL A 54 11.06 2.40 -3.94
C VAL A 54 9.98 2.56 -2.87
N ASP A 55 10.31 2.39 -1.59
CA ASP A 55 9.37 2.59 -0.49
C ASP A 55 8.92 4.04 -0.33
N LEU A 56 9.84 5.01 -0.48
CA LEU A 56 9.52 6.43 -0.29
C LEU A 56 9.14 7.18 -1.57
N ARG A 57 9.44 6.66 -2.76
CA ARG A 57 9.18 7.39 -4.02
C ARG A 57 8.58 6.54 -5.14
N GLY A 58 8.48 5.23 -4.96
CA GLY A 58 7.92 4.32 -5.96
C GLY A 58 8.74 4.22 -7.25
N ARG A 59 10.05 4.48 -7.18
CA ARG A 59 10.97 4.47 -8.33
C ARG A 59 12.40 4.16 -7.90
N HIS A 60 13.23 3.70 -8.82
CA HIS A 60 14.65 3.46 -8.56
C HIS A 60 15.44 4.78 -8.35
N PRO A 61 16.53 4.76 -7.56
CA PRO A 61 17.48 5.86 -7.52
C PRO A 61 18.18 6.07 -8.87
N SER A 62 18.80 7.23 -9.06
CA SER A 62 19.69 7.43 -10.21
C SER A 62 20.98 6.63 -10.03
N GLU A 63 21.62 6.21 -11.12
CA GLU A 63 22.92 5.52 -11.03
C GLU A 63 23.99 6.37 -10.32
N THR A 64 23.95 7.70 -10.48
CA THR A 64 24.83 8.61 -9.73
C THR A 64 24.60 8.53 -8.21
N ASP A 65 23.34 8.42 -7.77
CA ASP A 65 23.03 8.24 -6.35
C ASP A 65 23.47 6.85 -5.85
N LEU A 66 23.32 5.80 -6.66
CA LEU A 66 23.75 4.44 -6.33
C LEU A 66 25.28 4.36 -6.18
N GLN A 67 26.04 4.97 -7.10
CA GLN A 67 27.50 5.03 -7.00
C GLN A 67 27.94 5.84 -5.76
N ALA A 68 27.26 6.95 -5.47
CA ALA A 68 27.60 7.78 -4.32
C ALA A 68 27.40 7.06 -2.97
N ILE A 69 26.35 6.24 -2.84
CA ILE A 69 26.12 5.48 -1.59
C ILE A 69 27.06 4.29 -1.44
N GLU A 70 27.52 3.69 -2.55
CA GLU A 70 28.56 2.66 -2.53
C GLU A 70 29.90 3.24 -2.07
N ASP A 71 30.27 4.41 -2.60
CA ASP A 71 31.49 5.12 -2.21
C ASP A 71 31.42 5.66 -0.76
N SER A 72 30.23 5.97 -0.26
CA SER A 72 30.02 6.59 1.05
C SER A 72 28.71 6.15 1.71
N PRO A 73 28.68 4.96 2.35
CA PRO A 73 27.46 4.41 2.96
C PRO A 73 26.83 5.28 4.07
N ASP A 74 27.59 6.18 4.68
CA ASP A 74 27.11 7.14 5.69
C ASP A 74 26.15 8.20 5.12
N LEU A 75 26.02 8.30 3.79
CA LEU A 75 25.05 9.18 3.13
C LEU A 75 23.59 8.71 3.29
N TYR A 76 23.33 7.49 3.74
CA TYR A 76 21.98 6.90 3.81
C TYR A 76 20.95 7.81 4.51
N ALA A 77 21.29 8.31 5.70
CA ALA A 77 20.39 9.18 6.47
C ALA A 77 20.08 10.50 5.73
N ARG A 78 21.03 11.04 4.95
CA ARG A 78 20.79 12.25 4.14
C ARG A 78 19.87 11.97 2.96
N TYR A 79 19.98 10.79 2.34
CA TYR A 79 19.05 10.36 1.30
C TYR A 79 17.64 10.20 1.86
N LEU A 80 17.51 9.56 3.03
CA LEU A 80 16.24 9.42 3.75
C LEU A 80 15.61 10.80 4.02
N ASP A 81 16.34 11.72 4.66
CA ASP A 81 15.83 13.06 4.98
C ASP A 81 15.41 13.81 3.71
N ARG A 82 16.21 13.72 2.63
CA ARG A 82 15.91 14.34 1.34
C ARG A 82 14.65 13.77 0.69
N TRP A 83 14.45 12.47 0.76
CA TRP A 83 13.34 11.78 0.09
C TRP A 83 12.06 11.77 0.89
N LEU A 84 12.12 11.91 2.22
CA LEU A 84 10.94 12.24 3.00
C LEU A 84 10.33 13.56 2.50
N SER A 85 11.15 14.56 2.14
CA SER A 85 10.65 15.81 1.54
C SER A 85 10.26 15.74 0.05
N ASP A 86 10.43 14.59 -0.62
CA ASP A 86 10.00 14.42 -2.02
C ASP A 86 8.46 14.34 -2.07
N PRO A 87 7.75 15.05 -2.97
CA PRO A 87 6.30 14.94 -3.08
C PRO A 87 5.79 13.51 -3.25
N ALA A 88 6.57 12.63 -3.91
CA ALA A 88 6.21 11.22 -4.10
C ALA A 88 6.09 10.45 -2.77
N PHE A 89 6.75 10.90 -1.69
CA PHE A 89 6.63 10.30 -0.37
C PHE A 89 5.20 10.31 0.15
N VAL A 90 4.49 11.41 -0.09
CA VAL A 90 3.10 11.53 0.37
C VAL A 90 2.24 10.49 -0.34
N ASP A 91 2.40 10.31 -1.66
CA ASP A 91 1.67 9.29 -2.43
C ASP A 91 1.94 7.87 -1.91
N ARG A 92 3.19 7.56 -1.55
CA ARG A 92 3.56 6.27 -0.95
C ARG A 92 2.88 6.05 0.38
N LEU A 93 2.86 7.07 1.23
CA LEU A 93 2.25 7.01 2.54
C LEU A 93 0.74 6.85 2.46
N LEU A 94 0.08 7.53 1.52
CA LEU A 94 -1.36 7.39 1.29
C LEU A 94 -1.74 5.98 0.84
N GLU A 95 -0.91 5.30 0.04
CA GLU A 95 -1.17 3.89 -0.31
C GLU A 95 -1.21 3.01 0.95
N ILE A 96 -0.23 3.18 1.84
CA ILE A 96 -0.17 2.43 3.11
C ILE A 96 -1.42 2.73 3.97
N TRP A 97 -1.82 4.00 4.07
CA TRP A 97 -3.01 4.40 4.83
C TRP A 97 -4.30 3.91 4.18
N ASN A 98 -4.38 3.85 2.85
CA ASN A 98 -5.53 3.27 2.17
C ASN A 98 -5.64 1.76 2.44
N GLY A 99 -4.53 1.05 2.66
CA GLY A 99 -4.55 -0.32 3.17
C GLY A 99 -5.25 -0.46 4.53
N ARG A 100 -5.31 0.62 5.32
CA ARG A 100 -6.03 0.66 6.62
C ARG A 100 -7.45 1.21 6.49
N PHE A 101 -7.66 2.28 5.70
CA PHE A 101 -8.94 2.98 5.58
C PHE A 101 -9.87 2.39 4.52
N LEU A 102 -9.30 1.78 3.48
CA LEU A 102 -9.98 1.08 2.40
C LEU A 102 -11.05 1.94 1.69
N THR A 103 -10.80 3.23 1.46
CA THR A 103 -11.81 4.13 0.88
C THR A 103 -11.70 4.34 -0.62
N GLU A 104 -10.54 4.08 -1.24
CA GLU A 104 -10.40 4.13 -2.70
C GLU A 104 -10.90 2.83 -3.36
N THR A 105 -12.21 2.66 -3.50
CA THR A 105 -12.81 1.41 -4.03
C THR A 105 -12.92 1.35 -5.56
N GLY A 106 -12.70 2.49 -6.24
CA GLY A 106 -13.01 2.60 -7.68
C GLY A 106 -14.51 2.57 -8.01
N SER A 107 -15.39 2.64 -6.99
CA SER A 107 -16.85 2.65 -7.12
C SER A 107 -17.47 3.77 -6.27
N SER A 108 -18.48 4.46 -6.81
CA SER A 108 -19.32 5.41 -6.06
C SER A 108 -20.52 4.72 -5.37
N PHE A 109 -20.57 3.38 -5.38
CA PHE A 109 -21.68 2.59 -4.85
C PHE A 109 -23.04 3.00 -5.46
N TYR A 110 -23.96 3.53 -4.64
CA TYR A 110 -25.29 3.97 -5.07
C TYR A 110 -25.36 5.50 -5.26
N LEU A 111 -24.24 6.21 -5.16
CA LEU A 111 -24.18 7.65 -5.35
C LEU A 111 -24.20 7.98 -6.83
N ASP A 112 -25.31 8.57 -7.27
CA ASP A 112 -25.48 9.20 -8.59
C ASP A 112 -25.96 10.65 -8.37
N PRO A 113 -25.05 11.63 -8.43
CA PRO A 113 -25.39 13.04 -8.24
C PRO A 113 -26.03 13.66 -9.49
N GLY A 114 -26.08 12.95 -10.63
CA GLY A 114 -26.64 13.46 -11.88
C GLY A 114 -25.86 14.63 -12.50
N ILE A 115 -24.55 14.74 -12.22
CA ILE A 115 -23.69 15.81 -12.74
C ILE A 115 -23.34 15.50 -14.20
N GLU A 116 -23.73 16.39 -15.12
CA GLU A 116 -23.51 16.20 -16.55
C GLU A 116 -22.02 16.18 -16.88
N GLY A 117 -21.58 15.11 -17.57
CA GLY A 117 -20.20 14.97 -18.06
C GLY A 117 -19.23 14.29 -17.09
N VAL A 118 -19.65 13.98 -15.86
CA VAL A 118 -18.84 13.23 -14.89
C VAL A 118 -19.15 11.73 -15.05
N GLY A 119 -18.11 10.92 -15.29
CA GLY A 119 -18.24 9.46 -15.37
C GLY A 119 -18.08 8.77 -14.00
N ASP A 120 -18.57 7.54 -13.87
CA ASP A 120 -18.53 6.76 -12.62
C ASP A 120 -17.12 6.65 -12.02
N ALA A 121 -16.10 6.41 -12.86
CA ALA A 121 -14.72 6.28 -12.41
C ALA A 121 -14.13 7.62 -11.89
N GLU A 122 -14.52 8.74 -12.50
CA GLU A 122 -14.11 10.07 -12.06
C GLU A 122 -14.79 10.44 -10.73
N LEU A 123 -16.09 10.15 -10.61
CA LEU A 123 -16.83 10.32 -9.37
C LEU A 123 -16.25 9.45 -8.24
N ALA A 124 -15.96 8.18 -8.51
CA ALA A 124 -15.36 7.28 -7.53
C ALA A 124 -13.97 7.75 -7.07
N ALA A 125 -13.14 8.26 -8.00
CA ALA A 125 -11.81 8.79 -7.68
C ALA A 125 -11.87 10.09 -6.86
N SER A 126 -12.89 10.92 -7.06
CA SER A 126 -13.10 12.12 -6.25
C SER A 126 -13.66 11.77 -4.86
N VAL A 127 -14.72 10.96 -4.80
CA VAL A 127 -15.37 10.64 -3.52
C VAL A 127 -14.48 9.78 -2.63
N GLY A 128 -13.92 8.68 -3.12
CA GLY A 128 -13.15 7.71 -2.32
C GLY A 128 -11.88 8.27 -1.65
N VAL A 129 -11.38 9.41 -2.14
CA VAL A 129 -10.11 10.01 -1.72
C VAL A 129 -10.27 10.99 -0.55
N GLU A 130 -11.49 11.44 -0.21
CA GLU A 130 -11.72 12.46 0.85
C GLU A 130 -10.90 12.23 2.15
N PRO A 131 -10.87 11.01 2.75
CA PRO A 131 -10.12 10.78 3.98
C PRO A 131 -8.60 10.83 3.76
N LEU A 132 -8.13 10.36 2.61
CA LEU A 132 -6.71 10.35 2.25
C LEU A 132 -6.22 11.74 1.84
N ALA A 133 -7.09 12.60 1.31
CA ALA A 133 -6.78 14.01 1.10
C ALA A 133 -6.55 14.75 2.43
N LEU A 134 -7.27 14.40 3.50
CA LEU A 134 -6.96 14.90 4.85
C LEU A 134 -5.60 14.38 5.34
N VAL A 135 -5.31 13.08 5.18
CA VAL A 135 -3.98 12.53 5.53
C VAL A 135 -2.87 13.21 4.74
N ARG A 136 -3.08 13.47 3.44
CA ARG A 136 -2.16 14.24 2.59
C ARG A 136 -1.85 15.59 3.19
N HIS A 137 -2.90 16.35 3.53
CA HIS A 137 -2.75 17.67 4.13
C HIS A 137 -1.97 17.62 5.44
N ILE A 138 -2.27 16.64 6.30
CA ILE A 138 -1.55 16.41 7.56
C ILE A 138 -0.04 16.19 7.30
N VAL A 139 0.32 15.41 6.29
CA VAL A 139 1.73 15.08 5.99
C VAL A 139 2.45 16.24 5.29
N GLU A 140 1.78 16.93 4.38
CA GLU A 140 2.34 18.07 3.63
C GLU A 140 2.60 19.27 4.56
N GLU A 141 1.71 19.53 5.50
CA GLU A 141 1.83 20.61 6.50
C GLU A 141 2.51 20.18 7.81
N ASP A 142 2.95 18.91 7.90
CA ASP A 142 3.58 18.30 9.09
C ASP A 142 2.76 18.50 10.38
N LEU A 143 1.44 18.30 10.27
CA LEU A 143 0.50 18.37 11.39
C LEU A 143 0.53 17.07 12.21
N PRO A 144 0.13 17.13 13.49
CA PRO A 144 -0.02 15.93 14.32
C PRO A 144 -1.05 14.95 13.76
N TYR A 145 -0.73 13.65 13.75
CA TYR A 145 -1.62 12.62 13.21
C TYR A 145 -3.03 12.59 13.82
N ARG A 146 -3.20 12.99 15.10
CA ARG A 146 -4.51 13.16 15.74
C ARG A 146 -5.48 14.07 14.98
N GLU A 147 -5.00 14.96 14.12
CA GLU A 147 -5.86 15.76 13.23
C GLU A 147 -6.74 14.90 12.32
N VAL A 148 -6.38 13.63 12.06
CA VAL A 148 -7.22 12.71 11.28
C VAL A 148 -8.62 12.50 11.88
N VAL A 149 -8.78 12.67 13.20
CA VAL A 149 -10.07 12.65 13.88
C VAL A 149 -10.46 13.99 14.52
N LEU A 150 -9.49 14.88 14.79
CA LEU A 150 -9.75 16.15 15.47
C LEU A 150 -10.00 17.33 14.54
N ALA A 151 -9.63 17.24 13.26
CA ALA A 151 -9.83 18.32 12.30
C ALA A 151 -11.31 18.76 12.28
N ASP A 152 -11.53 20.07 12.33
CA ASP A 152 -12.84 20.71 12.19
C ASP A 152 -13.15 21.10 10.73
N TYR A 153 -12.32 20.64 9.79
CA TYR A 153 -12.46 20.78 8.34
C TYR A 153 -12.30 19.42 7.63
N THR A 154 -12.73 19.38 6.36
CA THR A 154 -12.43 18.29 5.41
C THR A 154 -11.57 18.84 4.26
N MET A 155 -11.16 17.97 3.35
CA MET A 155 -10.53 18.36 2.09
C MET A 155 -11.48 18.05 0.95
N ALA A 156 -11.55 18.94 -0.05
CA ALA A 156 -12.39 18.72 -1.22
C ALA A 156 -11.73 19.24 -2.50
N ASP A 157 -11.86 18.48 -3.58
CA ASP A 157 -11.73 18.99 -4.93
C ASP A 157 -13.06 19.68 -5.38
N PRO A 158 -13.11 20.31 -6.57
CA PRO A 158 -14.35 20.95 -7.03
C PRO A 158 -15.52 19.98 -7.18
N LEU A 159 -15.28 18.73 -7.59
CA LEU A 159 -16.33 17.73 -7.83
C LEU A 159 -16.96 17.29 -6.51
N LEU A 160 -16.16 16.92 -5.51
CA LEU A 160 -16.64 16.54 -4.19
C LEU A 160 -17.39 17.69 -3.50
N ALA A 161 -16.91 18.93 -3.66
CA ALA A 161 -17.57 20.11 -3.13
C ALA A 161 -18.95 20.33 -3.75
N GLU A 162 -19.13 20.04 -5.05
CA GLU A 162 -20.44 20.06 -5.70
C GLU A 162 -21.34 18.92 -5.20
N VAL A 163 -20.80 17.68 -5.15
CA VAL A 163 -21.54 16.47 -4.75
C VAL A 163 -22.09 16.57 -3.33
N TYR A 164 -21.31 17.11 -2.38
CA TYR A 164 -21.71 17.23 -0.97
C TYR A 164 -22.05 18.66 -0.53
N ALA A 165 -22.14 19.61 -1.47
CA ALA A 165 -22.44 21.02 -1.20
C ALA A 165 -21.54 21.62 -0.09
N LEU A 166 -20.24 21.37 -0.21
CA LEU A 166 -19.23 21.82 0.76
C LEU A 166 -18.87 23.29 0.53
N ASP A 167 -18.63 24.02 1.63
CA ASP A 167 -18.02 25.34 1.59
C ASP A 167 -16.50 25.18 1.43
N ARG A 168 -16.04 25.18 0.17
CA ARG A 168 -14.65 24.93 -0.22
C ARG A 168 -13.88 26.24 -0.43
N GLN A 169 -12.67 26.32 0.11
CA GLN A 169 -11.75 27.44 -0.14
C GLN A 169 -11.34 27.51 -1.63
N GLU A 170 -11.23 28.72 -2.16
CA GLU A 170 -10.74 28.94 -3.53
C GLU A 170 -9.32 28.37 -3.71
N GLY A 171 -9.07 27.76 -4.87
CA GLY A 171 -7.79 27.13 -5.21
C GLY A 171 -7.94 25.98 -6.19
N GLU A 172 -6.82 25.47 -6.70
CA GLU A 172 -6.74 24.29 -7.58
C GLU A 172 -6.66 23.00 -6.76
N GLY A 173 -7.14 21.88 -7.31
CA GLY A 173 -7.03 20.56 -6.68
C GLY A 173 -7.80 20.44 -5.36
N TRP A 174 -7.22 19.73 -4.40
CA TRP A 174 -7.80 19.51 -3.08
C TRP A 174 -7.48 20.69 -2.14
N THR A 175 -8.51 21.35 -1.63
CA THR A 175 -8.37 22.46 -0.66
C THR A 175 -9.25 22.22 0.56
N VAL A 176 -8.98 22.97 1.63
CA VAL A 176 -9.78 22.94 2.86
C VAL A 176 -11.24 23.28 2.54
N ALA A 177 -12.16 22.50 3.08
CA ALA A 177 -13.60 22.66 2.91
C ALA A 177 -14.37 22.32 4.20
N HIS A 178 -15.64 22.73 4.26
CA HIS A 178 -16.49 22.49 5.42
C HIS A 178 -17.87 21.96 5.01
N TYR A 179 -18.37 20.99 5.77
CA TYR A 179 -19.76 20.56 5.67
C TYR A 179 -20.71 21.67 6.14
N THR A 180 -21.82 21.87 5.41
CA THR A 180 -22.77 22.97 5.64
C THR A 180 -24.10 22.52 6.26
N ASP A 181 -24.22 21.23 6.59
CA ASP A 181 -25.45 20.59 7.09
C ASP A 181 -25.60 20.60 8.62
N GLY A 182 -24.70 21.31 9.32
CA GLY A 182 -24.75 21.47 10.78
C GLY A 182 -24.19 20.29 11.56
N ARG A 183 -23.55 19.30 10.92
CA ARG A 183 -22.86 18.22 11.64
C ARG A 183 -21.72 18.74 12.52
N PRO A 184 -21.52 18.17 13.73
CA PRO A 184 -20.35 18.48 14.53
C PRO A 184 -19.12 17.77 13.95
N HIS A 185 -18.38 18.43 13.06
CA HIS A 185 -17.26 17.82 12.33
C HIS A 185 -16.13 17.31 13.25
N ALA A 186 -15.59 16.14 12.89
CA ALA A 186 -14.63 15.36 13.65
C ALA A 186 -13.78 14.49 12.70
N GLY A 187 -12.98 15.15 11.85
CA GLY A 187 -12.11 14.51 10.87
C GLY A 187 -12.81 13.43 10.04
N ILE A 188 -12.17 12.27 9.89
CA ILE A 188 -12.71 11.17 9.07
C ILE A 188 -14.00 10.56 9.66
N LEU A 189 -14.28 10.74 10.96
CA LEU A 189 -15.45 10.14 11.61
C LEU A 189 -16.77 10.77 11.14
N THR A 190 -16.70 11.96 10.54
CA THR A 190 -17.86 12.70 10.03
C THR A 190 -17.84 12.87 8.53
N MET A 191 -16.98 12.15 7.80
CA MET A 191 -16.95 12.19 6.34
C MET A 191 -17.99 11.24 5.73
N ASN A 192 -18.76 11.71 4.74
CA ASN A 192 -19.75 10.87 4.05
C ASN A 192 -19.09 9.66 3.38
N THR A 193 -17.91 9.87 2.78
CA THR A 193 -17.14 8.85 2.06
C THR A 193 -16.87 7.61 2.92
N VAL A 194 -16.47 7.80 4.18
CA VAL A 194 -16.16 6.69 5.11
C VAL A 194 -17.41 5.83 5.35
N TRP A 195 -18.57 6.46 5.54
CA TRP A 195 -19.81 5.74 5.84
C TRP A 195 -20.54 5.23 4.61
N MET A 196 -20.17 5.72 3.42
CA MET A 196 -20.50 5.11 2.14
C MET A 196 -19.72 3.81 1.95
N ARG A 197 -18.40 3.82 2.26
CA ARG A 197 -17.55 2.62 2.22
C ARG A 197 -17.96 1.56 3.25
N TYR A 198 -18.35 2.00 4.44
CA TYR A 198 -18.78 1.13 5.53
C TYR A 198 -20.28 1.33 5.80
N PRO A 199 -21.18 0.78 4.96
CA PRO A 199 -22.60 0.94 5.15
C PRO A 199 -23.07 0.18 6.40
N SER A 200 -24.18 0.64 6.98
CA SER A 200 -24.92 -0.10 8.00
C SER A 200 -26.31 -0.44 7.45
N MET A 201 -26.82 -1.62 7.79
CA MET A 201 -28.24 -1.95 7.57
C MET A 201 -29.03 -1.79 8.87
N GLY A 202 -30.35 -1.64 8.78
CA GLY A 202 -31.24 -1.41 9.92
C GLY A 202 -30.92 -2.27 11.15
N GLY A 203 -31.05 -3.59 11.04
CA GLY A 203 -30.82 -4.51 12.17
C GLY A 203 -29.37 -4.58 12.67
N ASN A 204 -28.41 -4.00 11.96
CA ASN A 204 -27.02 -3.92 12.43
C ASN A 204 -26.80 -2.76 13.40
N ALA A 205 -27.68 -1.75 13.42
CA ALA A 205 -27.63 -0.61 14.34
C ALA A 205 -26.25 0.09 14.40
N ASN A 206 -25.58 0.26 13.25
CA ASN A 206 -24.23 0.82 13.08
C ASN A 206 -23.05 0.02 13.67
N ARG A 207 -23.24 -1.22 14.12
CA ARG A 207 -22.16 -2.06 14.67
C ARG A 207 -21.03 -2.33 13.66
N HIS A 208 -21.35 -2.43 12.37
CA HIS A 208 -20.34 -2.55 11.31
C HIS A 208 -19.44 -1.32 11.24
N ARG A 209 -20.03 -0.11 11.31
CA ARG A 209 -19.27 1.15 11.33
C ARG A 209 -18.46 1.33 12.60
N ALA A 210 -19.01 0.95 13.74
CA ALA A 210 -18.27 0.94 15.01
C ALA A 210 -17.05 -0.01 14.95
N ASN A 211 -17.21 -1.19 14.34
CA ASN A 211 -16.07 -2.07 14.09
C ASN A 211 -15.08 -1.45 13.10
N ALA A 212 -15.55 -0.78 12.05
CA ALA A 212 -14.68 -0.07 11.11
C ALA A 212 -13.83 1.01 11.81
N ILE A 213 -14.41 1.82 12.70
CA ILE A 213 -13.66 2.78 13.55
C ILE A 213 -12.58 2.05 14.35
N SER A 214 -12.95 0.96 15.02
CA SER A 214 -12.03 0.18 15.85
C SER A 214 -10.88 -0.41 15.04
N LYS A 215 -11.15 -0.94 13.84
CA LYS A 215 -10.13 -1.50 12.95
C LYS A 215 -9.22 -0.42 12.36
N MET A 216 -9.79 0.68 11.89
CA MET A 216 -9.05 1.75 11.22
C MET A 216 -8.16 2.53 12.18
N LEU A 217 -8.64 2.76 13.41
CA LEU A 217 -8.03 3.73 14.32
C LEU A 217 -7.45 3.09 15.58
N LEU A 218 -7.79 1.85 15.93
CA LEU A 218 -7.29 1.17 17.13
C LEU A 218 -6.66 -0.19 16.83
N CYS A 219 -6.65 -0.62 15.55
CA CYS A 219 -6.15 -1.91 15.09
C CYS A 219 -6.78 -3.10 15.85
N ASP A 220 -8.04 -2.93 16.28
CA ASP A 220 -8.80 -3.92 17.07
C ASP A 220 -10.07 -4.31 16.30
N ASP A 221 -10.12 -5.55 15.81
CA ASP A 221 -11.25 -6.11 15.09
C ASP A 221 -12.13 -6.94 16.02
N TYR A 222 -13.35 -6.47 16.28
CA TYR A 222 -14.33 -7.20 17.09
C TYR A 222 -14.66 -8.59 16.50
N LEU A 223 -14.56 -8.76 15.18
CA LEU A 223 -14.85 -10.02 14.50
C LEU A 223 -13.70 -11.03 14.59
N ALA A 224 -12.48 -10.58 14.91
CA ALA A 224 -11.31 -11.44 15.07
C ALA A 224 -11.13 -11.93 16.52
N ARG A 225 -11.90 -11.39 17.48
CA ARG A 225 -11.75 -11.71 18.90
C ARG A 225 -12.08 -13.20 19.15
N PRO A 226 -11.21 -13.95 19.85
CA PRO A 226 -11.49 -15.34 20.19
C PRO A 226 -12.59 -15.41 21.25
N ILE A 227 -13.81 -15.73 20.83
CA ILE A 227 -14.97 -15.96 21.71
C ILE A 227 -15.30 -17.44 21.82
N VAL A 228 -15.44 -17.93 23.05
CA VAL A 228 -15.92 -19.29 23.34
C VAL A 228 -17.40 -19.22 23.68
N LEU A 229 -18.26 -19.45 22.69
CA LEU A 229 -19.70 -19.58 22.90
C LEU A 229 -19.99 -20.96 23.47
N ASN A 230 -20.53 -21.01 24.70
CA ASN A 230 -21.05 -22.26 25.24
C ASN A 230 -22.34 -22.66 24.50
N ARG A 231 -22.77 -23.92 24.62
CA ARG A 231 -23.95 -24.43 23.90
C ARG A 231 -25.24 -23.67 24.22
N ALA A 232 -25.39 -23.15 25.44
CA ALA A 232 -26.56 -22.36 25.82
C ALA A 232 -26.57 -20.98 25.13
N ALA A 233 -25.41 -20.35 24.92
CA ALA A 233 -25.27 -19.13 24.14
C ALA A 233 -25.58 -19.37 22.65
N VAL A 234 -25.18 -20.53 22.11
CA VAL A 234 -25.51 -20.91 20.72
C VAL A 234 -27.00 -21.21 20.56
N ASP A 235 -27.63 -21.89 21.54
CA ASP A 235 -29.06 -22.18 21.51
C ASP A 235 -29.90 -20.87 21.59
N GLN A 236 -29.38 -19.82 22.24
CA GLN A 236 -29.98 -18.48 22.27
C GLN A 236 -29.84 -17.71 20.94
N LEU A 237 -28.98 -18.12 20.00
CA LEU A 237 -28.97 -17.52 18.66
C LEU A 237 -30.19 -17.91 17.81
N THR A 238 -31.05 -18.82 18.33
CA THR A 238 -32.32 -19.18 17.70
C THR A 238 -33.51 -18.29 18.12
N VAL A 239 -33.29 -17.37 19.06
CA VAL A 239 -34.24 -16.30 19.45
C VAL A 239 -33.83 -14.95 18.84
N ASP A 240 -34.53 -13.86 19.20
CA ASP A 240 -34.17 -12.51 18.80
C ASP A 240 -32.72 -12.18 19.23
N PRO A 241 -31.83 -11.79 18.30
CA PRO A 241 -30.45 -11.45 18.62
C PRO A 241 -30.30 -10.38 19.70
N GLU A 242 -31.21 -9.40 19.78
CA GLU A 242 -31.12 -8.34 20.77
C GLU A 242 -31.42 -8.85 22.20
N ASP A 243 -32.36 -9.81 22.35
CA ASP A 243 -32.61 -10.48 23.63
C ASP A 243 -31.39 -11.30 24.06
N ALA A 244 -30.77 -12.03 23.11
CA ALA A 244 -29.56 -12.80 23.37
C ALA A 244 -28.38 -11.90 23.77
N ILE A 245 -28.25 -10.72 23.18
CA ILE A 245 -27.26 -9.72 23.58
C ILE A 245 -27.55 -9.24 25.00
N ALA A 246 -28.79 -8.85 25.29
CA ALA A 246 -29.18 -8.27 26.57
C ALA A 246 -29.00 -9.23 27.77
N ASP A 247 -29.32 -10.51 27.59
CA ASP A 247 -29.40 -11.48 28.68
C ASP A 247 -28.17 -12.41 28.81
N ASN A 248 -27.17 -12.28 27.94
CA ASN A 248 -25.99 -13.16 27.93
C ASN A 248 -24.68 -12.41 28.17
N ASP A 249 -24.01 -12.73 29.30
CA ASP A 249 -22.70 -12.17 29.68
C ASP A 249 -21.61 -12.38 28.61
N THR A 250 -21.69 -13.48 27.84
CA THR A 250 -20.75 -13.77 26.76
C THR A 250 -20.92 -12.79 25.60
N CYS A 251 -22.15 -12.45 25.22
CA CYS A 251 -22.43 -11.44 24.20
C CYS A 251 -22.00 -10.05 24.70
N GLN A 252 -22.26 -9.73 25.97
CA GLN A 252 -21.86 -8.46 26.58
C GLN A 252 -20.33 -8.25 26.62
N SER A 253 -19.51 -9.29 26.53
CA SER A 253 -18.04 -9.17 26.45
C SER A 253 -17.56 -8.28 25.30
N CYS A 254 -18.32 -8.20 24.21
CA CYS A 254 -18.07 -7.30 23.08
C CYS A 254 -19.09 -6.16 23.02
N HIS A 255 -20.37 -6.44 23.25
CA HIS A 255 -21.45 -5.47 23.06
C HIS A 255 -21.43 -4.30 24.06
N THR A 256 -20.82 -4.47 25.23
CA THR A 256 -20.65 -3.37 26.21
C THR A 256 -19.81 -2.22 25.69
N THR A 257 -18.93 -2.46 24.71
CA THR A 257 -18.08 -1.44 24.08
C THR A 257 -18.48 -1.14 22.65
N LEU A 258 -18.98 -2.15 21.91
CA LEU A 258 -19.40 -2.00 20.52
C LEU A 258 -20.68 -1.18 20.36
N ASP A 259 -21.73 -1.48 21.14
CA ASP A 259 -23.04 -0.83 20.97
C ASP A 259 -23.01 0.67 21.35
N PRO A 260 -22.36 1.09 22.46
CA PRO A 260 -22.21 2.51 22.76
C PRO A 260 -21.34 3.27 21.75
N LEU A 261 -20.37 2.61 21.11
CA LEU A 261 -19.61 3.21 20.01
C LEU A 261 -20.52 3.42 18.80
N ALA A 262 -21.29 2.40 18.42
CA ALA A 262 -22.24 2.43 17.31
C ALA A 262 -23.34 3.49 17.49
N ALA A 263 -23.74 3.78 18.73
CA ALA A 263 -24.74 4.79 19.05
C ALA A 263 -24.38 6.21 18.56
N HIS A 264 -23.10 6.52 18.35
CA HIS A 264 -22.67 7.82 17.80
C HIS A 264 -23.01 8.02 16.31
N LEU A 265 -23.33 6.94 15.59
CA LEU A 265 -23.37 6.93 14.13
C LEU A 265 -24.79 6.97 13.58
N PHE A 266 -25.78 7.21 14.45
CA PHE A 266 -27.18 7.29 14.04
C PHE A 266 -27.49 8.53 13.18
N GLY A 267 -26.68 9.59 13.24
CA GLY A 267 -26.73 10.68 12.27
C GLY A 267 -26.53 10.21 10.82
N PHE A 268 -25.87 9.07 10.60
CA PHE A 268 -25.67 8.46 9.29
C PHE A 268 -26.64 7.29 9.02
N PHE A 269 -27.72 7.15 9.79
CA PHE A 269 -28.59 5.97 9.68
C PHE A 269 -29.68 6.14 8.61
N GLU A 270 -30.00 5.05 7.92
CA GLU A 270 -31.08 5.00 6.92
C GLU A 270 -32.44 4.96 7.63
N ALA A 271 -33.08 6.12 7.76
CA ALA A 271 -34.40 6.25 8.39
C ALA A 271 -35.57 6.26 7.38
N SER A 272 -35.30 6.27 6.08
CA SER A 272 -36.30 6.47 5.00
C SER A 272 -35.99 5.64 3.75
N ASP A 273 -37.00 5.39 2.92
CA ASP A 273 -36.87 4.74 1.59
C ASP A 273 -35.93 5.50 0.59
N ASP A 274 -35.47 6.70 0.94
CA ASP A 274 -34.41 7.41 0.21
C ASP A 274 -33.05 6.76 0.53
N GLN A 275 -32.52 6.03 -0.46
CA GLN A 275 -31.39 5.08 -0.42
C GLN A 275 -29.99 5.63 -0.04
N LEU A 276 -29.89 6.74 0.69
CA LEU A 276 -28.63 7.42 0.99
C LEU A 276 -28.32 7.41 2.50
N GLY A 277 -28.35 6.23 3.11
CA GLY A 277 -27.99 5.98 4.51
C GLY A 277 -26.51 6.20 4.86
N PHE A 278 -25.82 7.13 4.20
CA PHE A 278 -24.43 7.52 4.43
C PHE A 278 -24.23 9.04 4.44
N VAL A 279 -25.26 9.81 4.08
CA VAL A 279 -25.28 11.27 4.27
C VAL A 279 -25.77 11.57 5.68
N TYR A 280 -25.11 12.51 6.35
CA TYR A 280 -25.46 12.90 7.71
C TYR A 280 -26.82 13.61 7.79
N ARG A 281 -27.57 13.30 8.84
CA ARG A 281 -28.84 13.93 9.22
C ARG A 281 -28.89 14.09 10.74
N PRO A 282 -28.81 15.32 11.28
CA PRO A 282 -28.76 15.55 12.73
C PRO A 282 -30.02 15.04 13.44
N GLU A 283 -31.18 15.07 12.79
CA GLU A 283 -32.44 14.57 13.35
C GLU A 283 -32.42 13.07 13.68
N ASN A 284 -31.51 12.31 13.08
CA ASN A 284 -31.39 10.87 13.31
C ASN A 284 -30.49 10.53 14.50
N GLU A 285 -29.70 11.47 15.06
CA GLU A 285 -28.69 11.18 16.10
C GLU A 285 -29.25 10.42 17.31
N GLU A 286 -30.49 10.71 17.73
CA GLU A 286 -31.14 10.05 18.87
C GLU A 286 -31.77 8.69 18.54
N GLY A 287 -31.63 8.21 17.30
CA GLY A 287 -32.19 6.94 16.83
C GLY A 287 -31.67 5.72 17.60
N TRP A 288 -30.50 5.81 18.24
CA TRP A 288 -29.98 4.73 19.09
C TRP A 288 -30.95 4.31 20.20
N ARG A 289 -31.85 5.20 20.64
CA ARG A 289 -32.87 4.91 21.67
C ARG A 289 -33.86 3.85 21.23
N ASP A 290 -34.19 3.81 19.95
CA ASP A 290 -35.20 2.94 19.38
C ASP A 290 -34.62 1.63 18.82
N TRP A 291 -33.31 1.58 18.58
CA TRP A 291 -32.62 0.44 17.99
C TRP A 291 -31.76 -0.34 19.00
N ALA A 292 -30.67 0.27 19.50
CA ALA A 292 -29.71 -0.41 20.36
C ALA A 292 -30.01 -0.22 21.86
N GLY A 293 -30.76 0.82 22.24
CA GLY A 293 -31.05 1.15 23.63
C GLY A 293 -29.81 1.47 24.49
N LYS A 294 -28.65 1.70 23.86
CA LYS A 294 -27.39 2.03 24.52
C LYS A 294 -27.01 3.48 24.21
N ALA A 295 -26.82 4.26 25.26
CA ALA A 295 -26.37 5.64 25.12
C ALA A 295 -24.93 5.67 24.55
N PRO A 296 -24.57 6.72 23.79
CA PRO A 296 -23.22 6.90 23.29
C PRO A 296 -22.16 6.90 24.41
N ALA A 297 -21.13 6.07 24.23
CA ALA A 297 -19.96 6.01 25.12
C ALA A 297 -18.76 5.41 24.39
N TYR A 298 -17.56 5.70 24.88
CA TYR A 298 -16.30 5.11 24.42
C TYR A 298 -15.69 4.28 25.55
N TYR A 299 -15.68 2.95 25.39
CA TYR A 299 -15.13 2.00 26.38
C TYR A 299 -15.62 2.27 27.83
N GLY A 300 -16.92 2.55 27.98
CA GLY A 300 -17.55 2.83 29.28
C GLY A 300 -17.46 4.28 29.75
N ARG A 301 -16.73 5.16 29.05
CA ARG A 301 -16.73 6.61 29.28
C ARG A 301 -17.86 7.25 28.48
N PRO A 302 -18.89 7.85 29.13
CA PRO A 302 -19.95 8.55 28.41
C PRO A 302 -19.40 9.68 27.54
N THR A 303 -19.94 9.83 26.34
CA THR A 303 -19.59 10.87 25.36
C THR A 303 -20.88 11.39 24.74
N ALA A 304 -20.96 12.69 24.46
CA ALA A 304 -22.21 13.32 24.02
C ALA A 304 -22.40 13.35 22.50
N ASN A 305 -21.32 13.33 21.72
CA ASN A 305 -21.34 13.51 20.26
C ASN A 305 -20.04 13.00 19.62
N LEU A 306 -19.96 13.07 18.28
CA LEU A 306 -18.81 12.62 17.51
C LEU A 306 -17.50 13.39 17.81
N ARG A 307 -17.56 14.65 18.27
CA ARG A 307 -16.35 15.40 18.68
C ARG A 307 -15.78 14.90 20.00
N GLU A 308 -16.64 14.60 20.98
CA GLU A 308 -16.19 13.99 22.24
C GLU A 308 -15.68 12.55 22.02
N LEU A 309 -16.28 11.81 21.08
CA LEU A 309 -15.75 10.51 20.64
C LEU A 309 -14.37 10.67 19.99
N ALA A 310 -14.20 11.63 19.07
CA ALA A 310 -12.92 11.88 18.43
C ALA A 310 -11.82 12.23 19.42
N GLN A 311 -12.11 13.09 20.40
CA GLN A 311 -11.17 13.37 21.49
C GLN A 311 -10.86 12.10 22.30
N ALA A 312 -11.86 11.25 22.56
CA ALA A 312 -11.64 9.98 23.25
C ALA A 312 -10.72 9.02 22.50
N ILE A 313 -10.87 8.94 21.18
CA ILE A 313 -10.00 8.13 20.32
C ILE A 313 -8.59 8.73 20.28
N ALA A 314 -8.46 10.04 20.09
CA ALA A 314 -7.16 10.72 20.05
C ALA A 314 -6.37 10.61 21.37
N ASP A 315 -7.07 10.52 22.50
CA ASP A 315 -6.48 10.32 23.83
C ASP A 315 -6.14 8.84 24.12
N ASP A 316 -6.63 7.89 23.33
CA ASP A 316 -6.39 6.45 23.53
C ASP A 316 -4.99 6.05 23.03
N GLY A 317 -4.20 5.37 23.87
CA GLY A 317 -2.86 4.91 23.48
C GLY A 317 -2.86 4.02 22.24
N ARG A 318 -3.93 3.24 22.02
CA ARG A 318 -4.09 2.36 20.86
C ARG A 318 -4.20 3.12 19.55
N PHE A 319 -4.62 4.39 19.58
CA PHE A 319 -4.65 5.24 18.39
C PHE A 319 -3.25 5.52 17.85
N VAL A 320 -2.32 5.82 18.76
CA VAL A 320 -0.89 5.97 18.42
C VAL A 320 -0.30 4.63 18.00
N ASP A 321 -0.60 3.55 18.74
CA ASP A 321 -0.05 2.22 18.45
C ASP A 321 -0.51 1.72 17.06
N CYS A 322 -1.77 1.98 16.68
CA CYS A 322 -2.30 1.57 15.38
C CYS A 322 -1.68 2.34 14.20
N ALA A 323 -1.35 3.62 14.39
CA ALA A 323 -0.60 4.39 13.39
C ALA A 323 0.81 3.82 13.18
N VAL A 324 1.50 3.48 14.28
CA VAL A 324 2.82 2.84 14.25
C VAL A 324 2.75 1.48 13.56
N GLN A 325 1.77 0.64 13.92
CA GLN A 325 1.54 -0.65 13.28
C GLN A 325 1.28 -0.48 11.78
N THR A 326 0.43 0.46 11.38
CA THR A 326 0.09 0.69 9.97
C THR A 326 1.33 1.08 9.14
N ALA A 327 2.16 2.00 9.64
CA ALA A 327 3.41 2.37 8.98
C ALA A 327 4.40 1.20 8.92
N PHE A 328 4.54 0.46 10.02
CA PHE A 328 5.46 -0.66 10.14
C PHE A 328 5.08 -1.80 9.19
N GLU A 329 3.81 -2.24 9.18
CA GLU A 329 3.34 -3.32 8.30
C GLU A 329 3.48 -2.94 6.81
N GLY A 330 3.22 -1.67 6.48
CA GLY A 330 3.36 -1.17 5.11
C GLY A 330 4.81 -1.17 4.61
N LEU A 331 5.76 -0.75 5.46
CA LEU A 331 7.19 -0.67 5.10
C LEU A 331 7.90 -2.03 5.21
N MET A 332 7.51 -2.88 6.16
CA MET A 332 8.13 -4.20 6.39
C MET A 332 7.49 -5.32 5.57
N GLN A 333 6.36 -5.05 4.89
CA GLN A 333 5.63 -5.99 4.05
C GLN A 333 5.20 -7.28 4.76
N ARG A 334 4.86 -7.17 6.04
CA ARG A 334 4.37 -8.27 6.87
C ARG A 334 3.52 -7.75 8.03
N PRO A 335 2.62 -8.58 8.58
CA PRO A 335 1.94 -8.24 9.82
C PRO A 335 2.92 -8.12 11.00
N VAL A 336 2.54 -7.32 12.00
CA VAL A 336 3.23 -7.30 13.30
C VAL A 336 3.05 -8.63 14.04
N GLN A 337 4.08 -9.02 14.78
CA GLN A 337 4.10 -10.19 15.65
C GLN A 337 4.37 -9.76 17.10
N ASP A 338 4.06 -10.63 18.08
CA ASP A 338 4.23 -10.32 19.50
C ASP A 338 5.69 -9.95 19.83
N GLU A 339 6.63 -10.59 19.16
CA GLU A 339 8.05 -10.37 19.34
C GLU A 339 8.48 -8.95 18.87
N ASP A 340 7.70 -8.26 18.02
CA ASP A 340 8.05 -6.92 17.50
C ASP A 340 7.86 -5.81 18.54
N TRP A 341 7.32 -6.15 19.72
CA TRP A 341 6.98 -5.19 20.77
C TRP A 341 8.07 -4.15 21.02
N THR A 342 9.34 -4.57 21.11
CA THR A 342 10.45 -3.66 21.44
C THR A 342 10.70 -2.65 20.32
N SER A 343 10.73 -3.10 19.08
CA SER A 343 10.93 -2.25 17.90
C SER A 343 9.73 -1.30 17.74
N LEU A 344 8.50 -1.80 17.90
CA LEU A 344 7.28 -0.98 17.87
C LEU A 344 7.27 0.11 18.96
N GLN A 345 7.73 -0.18 20.18
CA GLN A 345 7.85 0.85 21.22
C GLN A 345 8.88 1.93 20.86
N ALA A 346 10.01 1.58 20.25
CA ALA A 346 10.99 2.57 19.81
C ALA A 346 10.40 3.52 18.76
N HIS A 347 9.65 2.99 17.78
CA HIS A 347 8.97 3.80 16.77
C HIS A 347 7.84 4.64 17.36
N ARG A 348 7.10 4.09 18.33
CA ARG A 348 6.09 4.83 19.09
C ARG A 348 6.69 6.02 19.84
N ASP A 349 7.82 5.82 20.52
CA ASP A 349 8.50 6.89 21.25
C ASP A 349 9.02 7.98 20.30
N ALA A 350 9.57 7.60 19.14
CA ALA A 350 9.95 8.54 18.09
C ALA A 350 8.74 9.35 17.59
N PHE A 351 7.62 8.68 17.31
CA PHE A 351 6.40 9.30 16.83
C PHE A 351 5.81 10.29 17.86
N VAL A 352 5.68 9.89 19.12
CA VAL A 352 5.13 10.75 20.19
C VAL A 352 6.06 11.92 20.52
N SER A 353 7.37 11.70 20.55
CA SER A 353 8.35 12.77 20.86
C SER A 353 8.43 13.85 19.78
N HIS A 354 7.94 13.57 18.57
CA HIS A 354 7.85 14.51 17.44
C HIS A 354 6.40 14.89 17.12
N ASP A 355 5.58 15.06 18.16
CA ASP A 355 4.17 15.53 18.08
C ASP A 355 3.32 14.76 17.07
N GLN A 356 3.54 13.45 16.95
CA GLN A 356 2.85 12.58 16.00
C GLN A 356 3.06 12.95 14.53
N SER A 357 4.26 13.39 14.15
CA SER A 357 4.64 13.55 12.73
C SER A 357 4.79 12.19 12.04
N LEU A 358 4.02 11.98 10.97
CA LEU A 358 4.11 10.77 10.14
C LEU A 358 5.46 10.66 9.41
N ARG A 359 6.11 11.80 9.11
CA ARG A 359 7.45 11.82 8.52
C ARG A 359 8.48 11.22 9.47
N GLU A 360 8.44 11.63 10.74
CA GLU A 360 9.36 11.13 11.76
C GLU A 360 9.09 9.66 12.12
N LEU A 361 7.83 9.22 12.09
CA LEU A 361 7.50 7.80 12.22
C LEU A 361 8.16 6.96 11.12
N VAL A 362 7.95 7.31 9.85
CA VAL A 362 8.58 6.60 8.72
C VAL A 362 10.11 6.68 8.80
N ARG A 363 10.65 7.86 9.14
CA ARG A 363 12.09 8.05 9.34
C ARG A 363 12.66 7.07 10.37
N SER A 364 11.96 6.88 11.50
CA SER A 364 12.40 5.98 12.56
C SER A 364 12.44 4.51 12.09
N ILE A 365 11.46 4.08 11.28
CA ILE A 365 11.38 2.73 10.73
C ILE A 365 12.48 2.52 9.68
N ALA A 366 12.66 3.47 8.76
CA ALA A 366 13.65 3.38 7.70
C ALA A 366 15.11 3.37 8.19
N LEU A 367 15.36 3.80 9.44
CA LEU A 367 16.65 3.73 10.10
C LEU A 367 16.85 2.47 10.95
N SER A 368 15.82 1.64 11.10
CA SER A 368 15.88 0.45 11.94
C SER A 368 16.76 -0.65 11.32
N PRO A 369 17.49 -1.44 12.15
CA PRO A 369 18.22 -2.60 11.66
C PRO A 369 17.34 -3.58 10.87
N GLU A 370 16.10 -3.80 11.32
CA GLU A 370 15.15 -4.72 10.68
C GLU A 370 14.82 -4.29 9.24
N TYR A 371 14.58 -3.00 9.01
CA TYR A 371 14.28 -2.48 7.68
C TYR A 371 15.47 -2.59 6.72
N LEU A 372 16.69 -2.44 7.25
CA LEU A 372 17.95 -2.49 6.49
C LEU A 372 18.46 -3.92 6.26
N ALA A 373 17.78 -4.92 6.82
CA ALA A 373 18.23 -6.31 6.78
C ALA A 373 17.85 -7.01 5.47
N ALA A 374 18.82 -7.76 4.93
CA ALA A 374 18.65 -8.76 3.88
C ALA A 374 18.23 -10.13 4.45
N GLY A 375 18.40 -10.32 5.75
CA GLY A 375 18.09 -11.57 6.44
C GLY A 375 18.62 -11.58 7.86
N THR A 376 18.53 -12.73 8.51
CA THR A 376 19.02 -12.94 9.88
C THR A 376 19.72 -14.30 9.98
N THR A 377 20.71 -14.36 10.87
CA THR A 377 21.38 -15.61 11.25
C THR A 377 20.65 -16.35 12.38
N ASP A 378 19.70 -15.70 13.05
CA ASP A 378 18.84 -16.34 14.04
C ASP A 378 17.68 -17.08 13.34
N PRO A 379 17.58 -18.42 13.47
CA PRO A 379 16.48 -19.18 12.90
C PRO A 379 15.09 -18.78 13.42
N LEU A 380 15.01 -18.16 14.60
CA LEU A 380 13.74 -17.71 15.20
C LEU A 380 13.23 -16.40 14.59
N ASP A 381 14.11 -15.59 14.01
CA ASP A 381 13.76 -14.31 13.38
C ASP A 381 13.53 -14.42 11.87
N GLY A 382 13.70 -15.62 11.28
CA GLY A 382 13.64 -15.82 9.83
C GLY A 382 12.29 -15.43 9.20
N GLU A 383 11.19 -15.55 9.94
CA GLU A 383 9.86 -15.11 9.47
C GLU A 383 9.60 -13.61 9.72
N ARG A 384 10.42 -12.95 10.55
CA ARG A 384 10.32 -11.51 10.87
C ARG A 384 11.15 -10.63 9.95
N VAL A 385 12.21 -11.16 9.34
CA VAL A 385 13.09 -10.39 8.46
C VAL A 385 12.73 -10.65 7.01
N VAL A 386 12.04 -9.69 6.40
CA VAL A 386 11.70 -9.73 4.97
C VAL A 386 12.89 -9.18 4.18
N GLY A 387 13.75 -10.09 3.75
CA GLY A 387 14.98 -9.73 3.02
C GLY A 387 14.74 -9.16 1.62
N VAL A 388 13.59 -9.46 1.01
CA VAL A 388 13.21 -9.03 -0.34
C VAL A 388 11.78 -8.51 -0.30
N HIS A 389 11.59 -7.25 -0.67
CA HIS A 389 10.28 -6.61 -0.78
C HIS A 389 9.74 -6.79 -2.20
N THR A 390 8.42 -6.78 -2.33
CA THR A 390 7.72 -6.79 -3.62
C THR A 390 7.12 -5.42 -3.88
N ALA A 391 7.25 -4.89 -5.09
CA ALA A 391 6.65 -3.62 -5.50
C ALA A 391 5.12 -3.71 -5.52
N SER A 392 4.47 -2.71 -4.93
CA SER A 392 3.03 -2.53 -5.11
C SER A 392 2.72 -2.20 -6.56
N PRO A 393 1.47 -2.34 -7.02
CA PRO A 393 1.10 -1.94 -8.37
C PRO A 393 1.48 -0.48 -8.67
N ALA A 394 1.30 0.44 -7.71
CA ALA A 394 1.70 1.83 -7.88
C ALA A 394 3.22 2.04 -7.92
N GLN A 395 3.98 1.31 -7.09
CA GLN A 395 5.45 1.31 -7.16
C GLN A 395 5.93 0.76 -8.51
N LEU A 396 5.37 -0.35 -8.99
CA LEU A 396 5.70 -0.93 -10.28
C LEU A 396 5.41 0.04 -11.43
N ALA A 397 4.29 0.78 -11.35
CA ALA A 397 3.95 1.80 -12.33
C ALA A 397 5.02 2.91 -12.37
N GLY A 398 5.45 3.40 -11.20
CA GLY A 398 6.50 4.41 -11.09
C GLY A 398 7.89 3.90 -11.49
N ILE A 399 8.22 2.64 -11.20
CA ILE A 399 9.44 1.97 -11.64
C ILE A 399 9.48 1.89 -13.18
N ILE A 400 8.44 1.32 -13.80
CA ILE A 400 8.38 1.17 -15.26
C ILE A 400 8.38 2.53 -15.96
N GLU A 401 7.62 3.50 -15.46
CA GLU A 401 7.63 4.86 -16.00
C GLU A 401 9.00 5.53 -15.84
N GLY A 402 9.65 5.36 -14.69
CA GLY A 402 11.00 5.89 -14.45
C GLY A 402 12.06 5.30 -15.39
N ILE A 403 11.96 4.00 -15.69
CA ILE A 403 12.91 3.29 -16.57
C ILE A 403 12.62 3.59 -18.05
N THR A 404 11.36 3.60 -18.46
CA THR A 404 10.97 3.53 -19.89
C THR A 404 10.27 4.79 -20.41
N GLY A 405 9.79 5.65 -19.50
CA GLY A 405 8.86 6.74 -19.79
C GLY A 405 7.48 6.27 -20.26
N TYR A 406 7.15 4.98 -20.09
CA TYR A 406 5.87 4.40 -20.46
C TYR A 406 4.94 4.31 -19.25
N ARG A 407 3.70 4.78 -19.42
CA ARG A 407 2.61 4.63 -18.46
C ARG A 407 1.49 3.80 -19.07
N TRP A 408 1.06 2.75 -18.38
CA TRP A 408 0.04 1.85 -18.91
C TRP A 408 -1.36 2.41 -18.66
N ARG A 409 -2.01 2.92 -19.72
CA ARG A 409 -3.34 3.56 -19.62
C ARG A 409 -4.39 2.89 -20.49
N PHE A 410 -5.63 2.88 -20.00
CA PHE A 410 -6.82 2.40 -20.69
C PHE A 410 -7.91 3.46 -20.58
N ASP A 411 -8.34 4.04 -21.71
CA ASP A 411 -9.36 5.10 -21.75
C ASP A 411 -9.07 6.26 -20.76
N GLY A 412 -7.80 6.63 -20.64
CA GLY A 412 -7.32 7.69 -19.75
C GLY A 412 -6.99 7.24 -18.32
N GLN A 413 -7.53 6.10 -17.88
CA GLN A 413 -7.29 5.52 -16.56
C GLN A 413 -5.97 4.77 -16.49
N ASP A 414 -5.32 4.84 -15.33
CA ASP A 414 -4.09 4.10 -15.08
C ASP A 414 -4.35 2.63 -14.80
N GLY A 415 -3.67 1.74 -15.52
CA GLY A 415 -3.86 0.29 -15.39
C GLY A 415 -3.36 -0.31 -14.08
N LEU A 416 -2.49 0.38 -13.33
CA LEU A 416 -1.88 -0.14 -12.10
C LEU A 416 -2.31 0.62 -10.85
N THR A 417 -2.87 1.82 -10.98
CA THR A 417 -3.34 2.59 -9.81
C THR A 417 -4.84 2.83 -9.79
N SER A 418 -5.57 2.62 -10.89
CA SER A 418 -7.03 2.78 -10.90
C SER A 418 -7.73 1.48 -10.51
N ASN A 419 -8.46 1.52 -9.40
CA ASN A 419 -9.28 0.38 -8.94
C ASN A 419 -10.52 0.14 -9.81
N ALA A 420 -10.91 1.10 -10.66
CA ALA A 420 -12.04 0.95 -11.59
C ALA A 420 -11.84 -0.18 -12.62
N LEU A 421 -10.60 -0.61 -12.88
CA LEU A 421 -10.28 -1.66 -13.86
C LEU A 421 -10.06 -3.04 -13.24
N GLY A 422 -9.90 -3.14 -11.91
CA GLY A 422 -9.58 -4.38 -11.20
C GLY A 422 -8.19 -4.98 -11.48
N LEU A 423 -7.38 -4.34 -12.33
CA LEU A 423 -6.01 -4.75 -12.65
C LEU A 423 -5.05 -4.68 -11.44
N PRO A 424 -5.11 -3.68 -10.53
CA PRO A 424 -4.18 -3.59 -9.39
C PRO A 424 -4.16 -4.87 -8.54
N VAL A 425 -5.31 -5.50 -8.34
CA VAL A 425 -5.45 -6.77 -7.60
C VAL A 425 -4.64 -7.91 -8.23
N LEU A 426 -4.57 -7.97 -9.58
CA LEU A 426 -3.77 -9.00 -10.26
C LEU A 426 -2.28 -8.89 -9.96
N PHE A 427 -1.80 -7.68 -9.66
CA PHE A 427 -0.42 -7.38 -9.28
C PHE A 427 -0.20 -7.43 -7.76
N GLY A 428 -1.15 -8.00 -7.01
CA GLY A 428 -1.06 -8.15 -5.56
C GLY A 428 -1.50 -6.92 -4.77
N GLY A 429 -2.07 -5.89 -5.41
CA GLY A 429 -2.70 -4.76 -4.73
C GLY A 429 -4.08 -5.09 -4.14
N ILE A 430 -4.78 -4.04 -3.72
CA ILE A 430 -6.14 -4.10 -3.18
C ILE A 430 -7.11 -3.39 -4.11
N ASP A 431 -8.39 -3.76 -4.07
CA ASP A 431 -9.49 -2.96 -4.63
C ASP A 431 -10.24 -2.19 -3.53
N ALA A 432 -9.79 -2.34 -2.28
CA ALA A 432 -10.36 -1.75 -1.09
C ALA A 432 -11.83 -2.13 -0.83
N GLN A 433 -12.39 -3.11 -1.53
CA GLN A 433 -13.76 -3.58 -1.38
C GLN A 433 -13.84 -5.08 -1.07
N ASP A 434 -13.40 -5.91 -2.04
CA ASP A 434 -13.43 -7.37 -1.98
C ASP A 434 -12.05 -7.94 -1.63
N VAL A 435 -10.98 -7.31 -2.15
CA VAL A 435 -9.59 -7.58 -1.77
C VAL A 435 -9.08 -6.41 -0.93
N VAL A 436 -8.94 -6.65 0.37
CA VAL A 436 -8.63 -5.63 1.38
C VAL A 436 -7.23 -5.77 1.99
N GLU A 437 -6.52 -6.85 1.65
CA GLU A 437 -5.15 -7.10 2.10
C GLU A 437 -4.26 -7.29 0.87
N ARG A 438 -3.06 -6.72 0.94
CA ARG A 438 -2.07 -6.82 -0.12
C ARG A 438 -1.46 -8.22 -0.16
N SER A 439 -1.23 -8.75 -1.36
CA SER A 439 -0.39 -9.94 -1.55
C SER A 439 1.05 -9.51 -1.84
N TYR A 440 1.98 -9.88 -0.97
CA TYR A 440 3.41 -9.65 -1.16
C TYR A 440 4.07 -10.75 -1.98
N ASP A 441 3.43 -11.91 -2.10
CA ASP A 441 3.88 -13.01 -2.95
C ASP A 441 3.38 -12.81 -4.41
N PRO A 442 4.28 -12.80 -5.41
CA PRO A 442 3.89 -12.71 -6.81
C PRO A 442 3.11 -13.95 -7.28
N GLY A 443 1.82 -13.76 -7.60
CA GLY A 443 0.97 -14.79 -8.17
C GLY A 443 1.08 -14.93 -9.69
N VAL A 444 0.39 -15.93 -10.26
CA VAL A 444 0.29 -16.13 -11.72
C VAL A 444 -0.27 -14.89 -12.43
N GLY A 445 -1.25 -14.23 -11.82
CA GLY A 445 -1.83 -12.98 -12.33
C GLY A 445 -0.79 -11.88 -12.49
N ALA A 446 0.07 -11.69 -11.48
CA ALA A 446 1.12 -10.68 -11.48
C ALA A 446 2.14 -10.94 -12.60
N MET A 447 2.51 -12.21 -12.81
CA MET A 447 3.46 -12.59 -13.87
C MET A 447 2.90 -12.38 -15.28
N LEU A 448 1.63 -12.73 -15.52
CA LEU A 448 0.97 -12.49 -16.80
C LEU A 448 0.76 -11.00 -17.06
N GLY A 449 0.41 -10.26 -16.01
CA GLY A 449 0.29 -8.80 -16.04
C GLY A 449 1.63 -8.14 -16.37
N LEU A 450 2.71 -8.53 -15.67
CA LEU A 450 4.06 -8.01 -15.88
C LEU A 450 4.54 -8.31 -17.30
N GLU A 451 4.31 -9.51 -17.82
CA GLU A 451 4.61 -9.83 -19.22
C GLU A 451 3.94 -8.86 -20.19
N ARG A 452 2.66 -8.53 -19.97
CA ARG A 452 1.93 -7.61 -20.84
C ARG A 452 2.40 -6.17 -20.68
N LEU A 453 2.64 -5.72 -19.46
CA LEU A 453 3.19 -4.40 -19.16
C LEU A 453 4.57 -4.21 -19.81
N ALA A 454 5.49 -5.14 -19.56
CA ALA A 454 6.84 -5.15 -20.10
C ALA A 454 6.84 -5.13 -21.63
N TRP A 455 5.96 -5.90 -22.28
CA TRP A 455 5.84 -5.90 -23.74
C TRP A 455 5.46 -4.51 -24.28
N ASN A 456 4.46 -3.86 -23.69
CA ASN A 456 4.01 -2.54 -24.15
C ASN A 456 5.07 -1.46 -23.89
N ALA A 457 5.70 -1.47 -22.72
CA ALA A 457 6.77 -0.55 -22.37
C ALA A 457 7.97 -0.72 -23.30
N ALA A 458 8.38 -1.96 -23.56
CA ALA A 458 9.48 -2.27 -24.47
C ALA A 458 9.20 -1.85 -25.91
N TRP A 459 7.96 -2.03 -26.39
CA TRP A 459 7.56 -1.54 -27.70
C TRP A 459 7.66 -0.01 -27.79
N SER A 460 7.19 0.70 -26.75
CA SER A 460 7.30 2.15 -26.67
C SER A 460 8.76 2.62 -26.72
N VAL A 461 9.66 1.96 -25.98
CA VAL A 461 11.09 2.27 -25.95
C VAL A 461 11.73 2.00 -27.31
N ALA A 462 11.60 0.78 -27.85
CA ALA A 462 12.29 0.41 -29.09
C ALA A 462 11.83 1.25 -30.28
N THR A 463 10.53 1.55 -30.38
CA THR A 463 9.98 2.41 -31.44
C THR A 463 10.54 3.82 -31.36
N HIS A 464 10.67 4.36 -30.15
CA HIS A 464 11.20 5.70 -29.91
C HIS A 464 12.72 5.76 -30.14
N ASP A 465 13.48 4.93 -29.41
CA ASP A 465 14.94 5.07 -29.33
C ASP A 465 15.65 4.75 -30.65
N LEU A 466 15.07 3.85 -31.46
CA LEU A 466 15.61 3.43 -32.75
C LEU A 466 15.02 4.20 -33.93
N ASP A 467 14.15 5.18 -33.70
CA ASP A 467 13.69 6.08 -34.74
C ASP A 467 14.86 6.95 -35.23
N VAL A 468 15.16 6.84 -36.52
CA VAL A 468 16.26 7.59 -37.18
C VAL A 468 15.99 9.09 -37.25
N ASP A 469 14.72 9.49 -37.14
CA ASP A 469 14.28 10.88 -37.18
C ASP A 469 14.06 11.47 -35.77
N ARG A 470 14.36 10.71 -34.71
CA ARG A 470 14.26 11.16 -33.31
C ARG A 470 15.14 12.39 -33.06
N THR A 471 14.56 13.41 -32.43
CA THR A 471 15.26 14.65 -32.04
C THR A 471 15.70 14.67 -30.56
N ASP A 472 15.19 13.69 -29.82
CA ASP A 472 15.44 13.26 -28.44
C ASP A 472 16.89 13.06 -27.98
N ASP A 473 17.03 12.55 -26.76
CA ASP A 473 18.01 11.49 -26.45
C ASP A 473 17.30 10.13 -26.37
N ALA A 474 18.02 9.03 -26.60
CA ALA A 474 17.48 7.69 -26.40
C ALA A 474 17.26 7.43 -24.90
N ARG A 475 16.16 6.76 -24.55
CA ARG A 475 15.79 6.48 -23.16
C ARG A 475 16.60 5.33 -22.58
N LEU A 476 16.65 4.20 -23.29
CA LEU A 476 17.34 2.98 -22.86
C LEU A 476 18.36 2.50 -23.91
N LEU A 477 18.03 2.53 -25.20
CA LEU A 477 18.88 2.01 -26.28
C LEU A 477 19.93 3.04 -26.72
N ARG A 478 20.88 3.36 -25.83
CA ARG A 478 21.87 4.45 -25.96
C ARG A 478 23.15 4.06 -26.71
N TYR A 479 23.47 2.76 -26.81
CA TYR A 479 24.74 2.27 -27.36
C TYR A 479 24.59 1.67 -28.76
N VAL A 480 23.37 1.49 -29.24
CA VAL A 480 23.06 0.84 -30.52
C VAL A 480 22.10 1.70 -31.33
N THR A 481 22.11 1.49 -32.64
CA THR A 481 21.20 2.10 -33.60
C THR A 481 20.41 1.02 -34.35
N VAL A 482 19.40 1.43 -35.12
CA VAL A 482 18.55 0.49 -35.89
C VAL A 482 19.33 -0.33 -36.93
N VAL A 483 20.51 0.14 -37.36
CA VAL A 483 21.35 -0.54 -38.37
C VAL A 483 22.41 -1.45 -37.76
N ASP A 484 22.62 -1.37 -36.46
CA ASP A 484 23.63 -2.19 -35.78
C ASP A 484 23.17 -3.64 -35.67
N THR A 485 24.12 -4.55 -35.81
CA THR A 485 23.94 -5.99 -35.65
C THR A 485 25.00 -6.55 -34.71
N PRO A 486 24.77 -7.70 -34.07
CA PRO A 486 25.78 -8.35 -33.23
C PRO A 486 27.11 -8.62 -33.95
N ASP A 487 27.09 -8.73 -35.29
CA ASP A 487 28.30 -8.99 -36.08
C ASP A 487 29.02 -7.69 -36.47
N SER A 488 28.28 -6.59 -36.66
CA SER A 488 28.86 -5.29 -37.01
C SER A 488 29.31 -4.47 -35.79
N ALA A 489 28.67 -4.66 -34.65
CA ALA A 489 28.89 -3.88 -33.43
C ALA A 489 28.80 -4.77 -32.15
N PRO A 490 29.64 -5.81 -32.01
CA PRO A 490 29.56 -6.75 -30.89
C PRO A 490 29.71 -6.09 -29.51
N ASP A 491 30.71 -5.20 -29.35
CA ASP A 491 30.97 -4.52 -28.08
C ASP A 491 29.82 -3.58 -27.68
N ALA A 492 29.16 -2.96 -28.68
CA ALA A 492 28.02 -2.09 -28.45
C ALA A 492 26.78 -2.87 -27.99
N PHE A 493 26.55 -4.08 -28.53
CA PHE A 493 25.47 -4.96 -28.09
C PHE A 493 25.67 -5.43 -26.65
N ASP A 494 26.90 -5.82 -26.28
CA ASP A 494 27.22 -6.19 -24.90
C ASP A 494 27.00 -5.02 -23.93
N ALA A 495 27.57 -3.85 -24.25
CA ALA A 495 27.39 -2.63 -23.46
C ALA A 495 25.91 -2.23 -23.33
N GLN A 496 25.13 -2.35 -24.42
CA GLN A 496 23.70 -2.05 -24.41
C GLN A 496 22.91 -2.96 -23.47
N ILE A 497 23.19 -4.27 -23.48
CA ILE A 497 22.46 -5.21 -22.63
C ILE A 497 22.82 -5.02 -21.16
N ARG A 498 24.09 -4.81 -20.85
CA ARG A 498 24.52 -4.48 -19.48
C ARG A 498 23.89 -3.20 -18.97
N ALA A 499 23.82 -2.17 -19.81
CA ALA A 499 23.13 -0.93 -19.48
C ALA A 499 21.63 -1.15 -19.25
N LEU A 500 20.96 -1.97 -20.07
CA LEU A 500 19.54 -2.30 -19.86
C LEU A 500 19.29 -2.96 -18.50
N TYR A 501 20.13 -3.90 -18.08
CA TYR A 501 20.00 -4.52 -16.76
C TYR A 501 20.25 -3.53 -15.62
N LEU A 502 21.29 -2.71 -15.75
CA LEU A 502 21.58 -1.68 -14.75
C LEU A 502 20.43 -0.69 -14.63
N ASP A 503 19.91 -0.18 -15.75
CA ASP A 503 18.79 0.76 -15.78
C ASP A 503 17.51 0.10 -15.20
N ALA A 504 17.24 -1.16 -15.55
CA ALA A 504 16.00 -1.85 -15.15
C ALA A 504 16.00 -2.31 -13.68
N THR A 505 17.14 -2.74 -13.16
CA THR A 505 17.24 -3.37 -11.82
C THR A 505 17.99 -2.52 -10.80
N GLY A 506 18.74 -1.51 -11.24
CA GLY A 506 19.69 -0.77 -10.40
C GLY A 506 20.94 -1.57 -10.01
N LEU A 507 21.09 -2.80 -10.52
CA LEU A 507 22.18 -3.71 -10.20
C LEU A 507 23.03 -3.98 -11.45
N PRO A 508 24.36 -3.76 -11.40
CA PRO A 508 25.22 -4.11 -12.52
C PRO A 508 25.31 -5.63 -12.67
N LEU A 509 25.43 -6.09 -13.91
CA LEU A 509 25.78 -7.49 -14.18
C LEU A 509 27.26 -7.74 -13.90
N ASP A 510 27.57 -8.93 -13.40
CA ASP A 510 28.93 -9.43 -13.27
C ASP A 510 29.65 -9.45 -14.63
N ASP A 511 30.98 -9.35 -14.63
CA ASP A 511 31.79 -9.34 -15.86
C ASP A 511 31.55 -10.62 -16.71
N GLU A 512 31.35 -11.77 -16.06
CA GLU A 512 31.13 -13.07 -16.71
C GLU A 512 29.64 -13.47 -16.83
N ALA A 513 28.73 -12.52 -16.62
CA ALA A 513 27.28 -12.74 -16.71
C ALA A 513 26.87 -13.34 -18.07
N PRO A 514 26.06 -14.42 -18.12
CA PRO A 514 25.61 -15.03 -19.38
C PRO A 514 24.56 -14.21 -20.15
N GLU A 515 23.85 -13.30 -19.47
CA GLU A 515 22.69 -12.57 -19.98
C GLU A 515 22.97 -11.81 -21.30
N PRO A 516 24.11 -11.12 -21.50
CA PRO A 516 24.42 -10.50 -22.80
C PRO A 516 24.43 -11.50 -23.95
N ALA A 517 25.04 -12.68 -23.77
CA ALA A 517 25.11 -13.69 -24.82
C ALA A 517 23.73 -14.29 -25.13
N GLU A 518 22.93 -14.55 -24.09
CA GLU A 518 21.58 -15.10 -24.23
C GLU A 518 20.62 -14.11 -24.90
N LEU A 519 20.67 -12.84 -24.53
CA LEU A 519 19.82 -11.80 -25.12
C LEU A 519 20.25 -11.42 -26.55
N ILE A 520 21.55 -11.50 -26.89
CA ILE A 520 22.00 -11.43 -28.28
C ILE A 520 21.41 -12.59 -29.10
N ALA A 521 21.35 -13.81 -28.53
CA ALA A 521 20.74 -14.95 -29.20
C ALA A 521 19.23 -14.75 -29.40
N LEU A 522 18.51 -14.23 -28.39
CA LEU A 522 17.10 -13.84 -28.50
C LEU A 522 16.89 -12.81 -29.61
N TRP A 523 17.71 -11.75 -29.62
CA TRP A 523 17.63 -10.71 -30.64
C TRP A 523 17.80 -11.29 -32.05
N ARG A 524 18.80 -12.15 -32.27
CA ARG A 524 19.04 -12.83 -33.56
C ARG A 524 17.85 -13.70 -33.96
N GLN A 525 17.27 -14.43 -33.01
CA GLN A 525 16.12 -15.29 -33.26
C GLN A 525 14.91 -14.47 -33.72
N VAL A 526 14.58 -13.39 -33.01
CA VAL A 526 13.45 -12.52 -33.37
C VAL A 526 13.70 -11.83 -34.70
N LEU A 527 14.90 -11.29 -34.93
CA LEU A 527 15.25 -10.69 -36.23
C LEU A 527 15.08 -11.70 -37.38
N SER A 528 15.47 -12.95 -37.19
CA SER A 528 15.36 -13.97 -38.25
C SER A 528 13.93 -14.29 -38.68
N VAL A 529 12.95 -14.04 -37.81
CA VAL A 529 11.53 -14.30 -38.05
C VAL A 529 10.81 -13.04 -38.52
N GLU A 530 11.04 -11.92 -37.81
CA GLU A 530 10.31 -10.68 -38.02
C GLU A 530 10.93 -9.77 -39.09
N ALA A 531 12.23 -9.97 -39.39
CA ALA A 531 13.02 -9.13 -40.30
C ALA A 531 12.99 -7.62 -39.96
N ASP A 532 12.88 -7.30 -38.67
CA ASP A 532 12.74 -5.95 -38.15
C ASP A 532 13.58 -5.77 -36.85
N PRO A 533 14.65 -4.93 -36.88
CA PRO A 533 15.48 -4.66 -35.71
C PRO A 533 14.72 -4.02 -34.55
N VAL A 534 13.68 -3.23 -34.82
CA VAL A 534 12.86 -2.59 -33.76
C VAL A 534 12.11 -3.66 -32.98
N LYS A 535 11.51 -4.63 -33.67
CA LYS A 535 10.86 -5.79 -33.02
C LYS A 535 11.86 -6.65 -32.24
N ALA A 536 13.06 -6.85 -32.78
CA ALA A 536 14.10 -7.62 -32.09
C ALA A 536 14.55 -6.95 -30.79
N TRP A 537 14.76 -5.62 -30.79
CA TRP A 537 15.08 -4.87 -29.59
C TRP A 537 13.90 -4.77 -28.61
N ALA A 538 12.67 -4.61 -29.09
CA ALA A 538 11.48 -4.67 -28.24
C ALA A 538 11.39 -6.01 -27.49
N ALA A 539 11.74 -7.12 -28.13
CA ALA A 539 11.78 -8.43 -27.47
C ALA A 539 12.87 -8.51 -26.38
N VAL A 540 14.07 -7.97 -26.64
CA VAL A 540 15.15 -7.91 -25.65
C VAL A 540 14.77 -7.05 -24.45
N VAL A 541 14.31 -5.82 -24.68
CA VAL A 541 13.87 -4.92 -23.60
C VAL A 541 12.71 -5.55 -22.81
N SER A 542 11.77 -6.19 -23.50
CA SER A 542 10.67 -6.90 -22.83
C SER A 542 11.16 -8.05 -21.96
N ALA A 543 12.20 -8.78 -22.37
CA ALA A 543 12.80 -9.84 -21.56
C ALA A 543 13.47 -9.30 -20.30
N VAL A 544 14.23 -8.19 -20.41
CA VAL A 544 14.88 -7.55 -19.26
C VAL A 544 13.86 -6.98 -18.27
N LEU A 545 12.81 -6.32 -18.75
CA LEU A 545 11.74 -5.77 -17.90
C LEU A 545 10.88 -6.84 -17.20
N ARG A 546 11.05 -8.12 -17.56
CA ARG A 546 10.41 -9.27 -16.90
C ARG A 546 11.32 -9.93 -15.86
N ASP A 547 12.53 -9.42 -15.66
CA ASP A 547 13.39 -9.90 -14.59
C ASP A 547 12.68 -9.73 -13.24
N PRO A 548 12.65 -10.76 -12.37
CA PRO A 548 12.01 -10.66 -11.06
C PRO A 548 12.47 -9.45 -10.24
N ARG A 549 13.72 -8.99 -10.39
CA ARG A 549 14.29 -7.82 -9.70
C ARG A 549 13.68 -6.49 -10.15
N VAL A 550 12.85 -6.46 -11.19
CA VAL A 550 12.02 -5.28 -11.52
C VAL A 550 10.79 -5.22 -10.62
N LEU A 551 10.30 -6.39 -10.18
CA LEU A 551 9.15 -6.50 -9.27
C LEU A 551 9.58 -6.56 -7.79
N THR A 552 10.83 -6.91 -7.49
CA THR A 552 11.32 -7.11 -6.13
C THR A 552 12.56 -6.28 -5.82
N TYR A 553 12.72 -5.79 -4.59
CA TYR A 553 13.82 -4.92 -4.16
C TYR A 553 14.26 -5.07 -2.70
#